data_AF-A0A3C7W448-F1
#
_entry.id   AF-A0A3C7W448-F1
#
_cell.length_a   1.000
_cell.length_b   1.000
_cell.length_c   1.000
_cell.angle_alpha   90.00
_cell.angle_beta   90.00
_cell.angle_gamma   90.00
#
_symmetry.space_group_name_H-M   'P 1'
#
loop_
_entity.id
_entity.type
_entity.pdbx_description
1 polymer ?
#
loop_
_entity_poly.entity_id
_entity_poly.type
_entity_poly.pdbx_seq_one_letter_code
_entity_poly.pdbx_strand_id
1 'polypeptide(L)'
;AGAAGRRPLAALAGERLQGVARTAALLDAAHGDGSYRAAVAAQEAKVSDPAATPSARMLAEMARDGLPFYRFGLRYSEHWGQYFRERAPAESALAALEAESERSLAAQHELEAADSLDFASYLAAYYDQYAAL
;
A
#
# COMPACT_ATOMS: atom_id res chain seq x y z
N ALA A 1 -41.95 -3.72 -6.96
CA ALA A 1 -40.62 -4.01 -7.53
C ALA A 1 -39.57 -3.51 -6.53
N GLY A 2 -38.89 -4.29 -5.71
CA GLY A 2 -38.66 -5.73 -5.60
C GLY A 2 -37.24 -5.84 -5.05
N ALA A 3 -37.08 -6.12 -3.76
CA ALA A 3 -35.82 -6.10 -3.01
C ALA A 3 -34.77 -7.15 -3.45
N ALA A 4 -34.86 -7.69 -4.67
CA ALA A 4 -34.08 -8.81 -5.19
C ALA A 4 -32.61 -8.47 -5.54
N GLY A 5 -32.20 -7.20 -5.44
CA GLY A 5 -30.83 -6.75 -5.76
C GLY A 5 -30.00 -6.27 -4.57
N ARG A 6 -30.58 -6.08 -3.38
CA ARG A 6 -29.84 -5.57 -2.20
C ARG A 6 -29.48 -6.73 -1.28
N ARG A 7 -28.18 -6.92 -1.08
CA ARG A 7 -27.64 -7.92 -0.15
C ARG A 7 -26.83 -7.20 0.94
N PRO A 8 -26.87 -7.65 2.20
CA PRO A 8 -26.00 -7.10 3.24
C PRO A 8 -24.53 -7.19 2.85
N LEU A 9 -23.76 -6.12 3.10
CA LEU A 9 -22.32 -6.10 2.81
C LEU A 9 -21.60 -7.28 3.47
N ALA A 10 -21.97 -7.63 4.70
CA ALA A 10 -21.38 -8.75 5.42
C ALA A 10 -21.57 -10.10 4.71
N ALA A 11 -22.74 -10.31 4.09
CA ALA A 11 -23.00 -11.54 3.33
C ALA A 11 -22.16 -11.60 2.05
N LEU A 12 -22.05 -10.48 1.32
CA LEU A 12 -21.21 -10.37 0.13
C LEU A 12 -19.73 -10.57 0.45
N ALA A 13 -19.26 -9.92 1.51
CA ALA A 13 -17.87 -10.01 1.97
C ALA A 13 -17.54 -11.43 2.46
N GLY A 14 -18.44 -12.06 3.23
CA GLY A 14 -18.27 -13.44 3.69
C GLY A 14 -18.10 -14.43 2.54
N GLU A 15 -18.93 -14.36 1.50
CA GLU A 15 -18.79 -15.20 0.30
C GLU A 15 -17.44 -15.02 -0.39
N ARG A 16 -16.96 -13.77 -0.50
CA ARG A 16 -15.65 -13.49 -1.10
C ARG A 16 -14.51 -14.00 -0.22
N LEU A 17 -14.58 -13.78 1.08
CA LEU A 17 -13.56 -14.23 2.04
C LEU A 17 -13.48 -15.75 2.12
N GLN A 18 -14.59 -16.48 1.98
CA GLN A 18 -14.56 -17.94 1.84
C GLN A 18 -13.78 -18.40 0.61
N GLY A 19 -13.88 -17.67 -0.50
CA GLY A 19 -13.06 -17.91 -1.69
C GLY A 19 -11.58 -17.75 -1.41
N VAL A 20 -11.21 -16.63 -0.77
CA VAL A 20 -9.83 -16.33 -0.37
C VAL A 20 -9.30 -17.34 0.65
N ALA A 21 -10.12 -17.78 1.61
CA ALA A 21 -9.76 -18.76 2.63
C ALA A 21 -9.32 -20.11 2.03
N ARG A 22 -9.93 -20.54 0.93
CA ARG A 22 -9.50 -21.76 0.22
C ARG A 22 -8.11 -21.60 -0.38
N THR A 23 -7.83 -20.46 -1.02
CA THR A 23 -6.50 -20.16 -1.55
C THR A 23 -5.48 -20.04 -0.43
N ALA A 24 -5.83 -19.38 0.67
CA ALA A 24 -4.97 -19.26 1.84
C ALA A 24 -4.58 -20.63 2.43
N ALA A 25 -5.52 -21.58 2.49
CA ALA A 25 -5.22 -22.93 2.94
C ALA A 25 -4.22 -23.66 2.02
N LEU A 26 -4.30 -23.45 0.71
CA LEU A 26 -3.33 -24.02 -0.26
C LEU A 26 -1.95 -23.38 -0.10
N LEU A 27 -1.89 -22.07 0.12
CA LEU A 27 -0.63 -21.35 0.35
C LEU A 27 0.02 -21.77 1.67
N ASP A 28 -0.77 -21.93 2.74
CA ASP A 28 -0.28 -22.46 4.01
C ASP A 28 0.21 -23.90 3.88
N ALA A 29 -0.44 -24.74 3.07
CA ALA A 29 0.04 -26.09 2.80
C ALA A 29 1.39 -26.12 2.05
N ALA A 30 1.66 -25.10 1.23
CA ALA A 30 2.92 -24.97 0.49
C ALA A 30 4.05 -24.32 1.32
N HIS A 31 3.74 -23.33 2.16
CA HIS A 31 4.73 -22.51 2.87
C HIS A 31 4.86 -22.82 4.37
N GLY A 32 3.86 -23.46 4.98
CA GLY A 32 3.96 -24.12 6.30
C GLY A 32 3.81 -23.25 7.54
N ASP A 33 3.58 -21.94 7.44
CA ASP A 33 3.57 -21.03 8.59
C ASP A 33 2.18 -20.59 9.09
N GLY A 34 1.11 -20.95 8.37
CA GLY A 34 -0.27 -20.59 8.75
C GLY A 34 -0.60 -19.10 8.57
N SER A 35 0.33 -18.31 8.02
CA SER A 35 0.23 -16.86 7.94
C SER A 35 -0.90 -16.41 7.02
N TYR A 36 -1.19 -17.19 5.97
CA TYR A 36 -2.24 -16.85 5.01
C TYR A 36 -3.63 -17.00 5.63
N ARG A 37 -3.89 -18.10 6.35
CA ARG A 37 -5.16 -18.26 7.09
C ARG A 37 -5.31 -17.23 8.20
N ALA A 38 -4.22 -16.90 8.90
CA ALA A 38 -4.24 -15.84 9.92
C ALA A 38 -4.61 -14.47 9.31
N ALA A 39 -4.05 -14.14 8.15
CA ALA A 39 -4.37 -12.90 7.44
C ALA A 39 -5.86 -12.83 7.01
N VAL A 40 -6.43 -13.95 6.55
CA VAL A 40 -7.86 -14.05 6.20
C VAL A 40 -8.74 -13.87 7.43
N ALA A 41 -8.44 -14.56 8.53
CA ALA A 41 -9.19 -14.44 9.78
C ALA A 41 -9.21 -12.98 10.30
N ALA A 42 -8.10 -12.26 10.17
CA ALA A 42 -8.04 -10.84 10.52
C ALA A 42 -8.93 -9.94 9.63
N GLN A 43 -9.25 -10.35 8.40
CA GLN A 43 -10.22 -9.63 7.56
C GLN A 43 -11.66 -10.03 7.88
N GLU A 44 -11.92 -11.31 8.14
CA GLU A 44 -13.24 -11.80 8.57
C GLU A 44 -13.70 -11.08 9.85
N ALA A 45 -12.79 -10.87 10.81
CA ALA A 45 -13.07 -10.11 12.02
C ALA A 45 -13.59 -8.69 11.75
N LYS A 46 -13.10 -8.01 10.69
CA LYS A 46 -13.55 -6.66 10.31
C LYS A 46 -14.93 -6.65 9.66
N VAL A 47 -15.35 -7.77 9.07
CA VAL A 47 -16.69 -7.93 8.51
C VAL A 47 -17.70 -8.18 9.62
N SER A 48 -17.34 -9.00 10.62
CA SER A 48 -18.18 -9.24 11.80
C SER A 48 -18.26 -8.05 12.73
N ASP A 49 -17.16 -7.32 12.88
CA ASP A 49 -17.06 -6.11 13.70
C ASP A 49 -16.50 -4.93 12.88
N PRO A 50 -17.37 -4.06 12.35
CA PRO A 50 -16.95 -2.87 11.62
C PRO A 50 -16.04 -1.92 12.43
N ALA A 51 -16.10 -1.96 13.77
CA ALA A 51 -15.22 -1.14 14.61
C ALA A 51 -13.76 -1.59 14.54
N ALA A 52 -13.49 -2.83 14.13
CA ALA A 52 -12.13 -3.34 13.90
C ALA A 52 -11.50 -2.82 12.59
N THR A 53 -12.26 -2.14 11.72
CA THR A 53 -11.71 -1.54 10.50
C THR A 53 -10.72 -0.41 10.83
N PRO A 54 -9.63 -0.23 10.04
CA PRO A 54 -8.67 0.84 10.29
C PRO A 54 -9.30 2.24 10.33
N SER A 55 -10.29 2.50 9.47
CA SER A 55 -11.01 3.78 9.44
C SER A 55 -11.84 4.01 10.71
N ALA A 56 -12.57 2.99 11.20
CA ALA A 56 -13.32 3.11 12.44
C ALA A 56 -12.41 3.30 13.66
N ARG A 57 -11.29 2.57 13.73
CA ARG A 57 -10.27 2.72 14.78
C ARG A 57 -9.66 4.12 14.80
N MET A 58 -9.32 4.65 13.62
CA MET A 58 -8.83 6.03 13.47
C MET A 58 -9.85 7.04 13.98
N LEU A 59 -11.12 6.93 13.54
CA LEU A 59 -12.18 7.85 13.97
C LEU A 59 -12.45 7.76 15.49
N ALA A 60 -12.43 6.56 16.05
CA ALA A 60 -12.60 6.35 17.49
C ALA A 60 -11.46 6.99 18.29
N GLU A 61 -10.23 6.84 17.83
CA GLU A 61 -9.06 7.48 18.46
C GLU A 61 -9.12 9.01 18.36
N MET A 62 -9.45 9.54 17.18
CA MET A 62 -9.65 10.98 16.98
C MET A 62 -10.74 11.54 17.89
N ALA A 63 -11.87 10.84 18.03
CA ALA A 63 -12.96 11.24 18.89
C ALA A 63 -12.59 11.18 20.38
N ARG A 64 -11.90 10.10 20.81
CA ARG A 64 -11.43 9.92 22.19
C ARG A 64 -10.46 11.02 22.61
N ASP A 65 -9.53 11.40 21.72
CA ASP A 65 -8.45 12.34 22.03
C ASP A 65 -8.81 13.79 21.65
N GLY A 66 -10.00 14.04 21.08
CA GLY A 66 -10.43 15.36 20.62
C GLY A 66 -9.56 15.92 19.48
N LEU A 67 -8.99 15.06 18.64
CA LEU A 67 -8.00 15.46 17.63
C LEU A 67 -8.64 15.72 16.25
N PRO A 68 -8.35 16.86 15.61
CA PRO A 68 -8.62 17.02 14.18
C PRO A 68 -7.67 16.13 13.36
N PHE A 69 -8.09 15.76 12.14
CA PHE A 69 -7.37 14.81 11.28
C PHE A 69 -5.89 15.16 11.07
N TYR A 70 -5.55 16.43 10.85
CA TYR A 70 -4.16 16.83 10.62
C TYR A 70 -3.26 16.59 11.85
N ARG A 71 -3.78 16.76 13.07
CA ARG A 71 -3.02 16.47 14.31
C ARG A 71 -2.84 14.97 14.51
N PHE A 72 -3.87 14.18 14.20
CA PHE A 72 -3.76 12.74 14.18
C PHE A 72 -2.67 12.26 13.22
N GLY A 73 -2.69 12.77 11.97
CA GLY A 73 -1.69 12.44 10.96
C GLY A 73 -0.28 12.84 11.38
N LEU A 74 -0.10 14.08 11.85
CA LEU A 74 1.21 14.57 12.33
C LEU A 74 1.76 13.69 13.45
N ARG A 75 0.94 13.32 14.45
CA ARG A 75 1.35 12.46 15.56
C ARG A 75 1.89 11.11 15.09
N TYR A 76 1.23 10.47 14.12
CA TYR A 76 1.71 9.19 13.57
C TYR A 76 2.96 9.39 12.69
N SER A 77 3.05 10.47 11.92
CA SER A 77 4.27 10.81 11.16
C SER A 77 5.48 11.02 12.08
N GLU A 78 5.30 11.73 13.19
CA GLU A 78 6.35 11.93 14.20
C GLU A 78 6.75 10.59 14.85
N HIS A 79 5.77 9.77 15.24
CA HIS A 79 6.00 8.45 15.83
C HIS A 79 6.80 7.54 14.90
N TRP A 80 6.38 7.40 13.64
CA TRP A 80 7.08 6.55 12.67
C TRP A 80 8.43 7.15 12.26
N GLY A 81 8.53 8.47 12.16
CA GLY A 81 9.79 9.15 11.94
C GLY A 81 10.81 8.87 13.04
N GLN A 82 10.39 8.88 14.31
CA GLN A 82 11.23 8.49 15.44
C GLN A 82 11.56 6.99 15.39
N TYR A 83 10.57 6.13 15.17
CA TYR A 83 10.74 4.67 15.10
C TYR A 83 11.86 4.27 14.13
N PHE A 84 11.90 4.86 12.94
CA PHE A 84 12.92 4.56 11.93
C PHE A 84 14.26 5.23 12.22
N ARG A 85 14.30 6.45 12.79
CA ARG A 85 15.57 7.09 13.21
C ARG A 85 16.29 6.30 14.30
N GLU A 86 15.56 5.66 15.20
CA GLU A 86 16.11 4.82 16.27
C GLU A 86 16.55 3.43 15.80
N ARG A 87 16.20 3.04 14.57
CA ARG A 87 16.45 1.72 14.00
C ARG A 87 17.26 1.87 12.72
N ALA A 88 18.56 2.12 12.90
CA ALA A 88 19.47 2.17 11.77
C ALA A 88 19.38 0.87 10.95
N PRO A 89 19.36 0.95 9.60
CA PRO A 89 19.44 -0.23 8.76
C PRO A 89 20.77 -0.96 8.99
N ALA A 90 20.84 -2.22 8.56
CA ALA A 90 22.12 -2.93 8.54
C ALA A 90 23.13 -2.16 7.69
N GLU A 91 24.40 -2.16 8.09
CA GLU A 91 25.48 -1.41 7.41
C GLU A 91 25.57 -1.75 5.91
N SER A 92 25.38 -3.02 5.55
CA SER A 92 25.35 -3.46 4.16
C SER A 92 24.18 -2.86 3.36
N ALA A 93 23.02 -2.68 3.99
CA ALA A 93 21.87 -2.04 3.35
C ALA A 93 22.08 -0.54 3.20
N LEU A 94 22.71 0.12 4.18
CA LEU A 94 23.07 1.54 4.09
C LEU A 94 24.06 1.79 2.95
N ALA A 95 25.14 1.01 2.89
CA ALA A 95 26.13 1.10 1.82
C ALA A 95 25.52 0.87 0.42
N ALA A 96 24.57 -0.07 0.30
CA ALA A 96 23.86 -0.29 -0.96
C ALA A 96 22.98 0.90 -1.36
N LEU A 97 22.30 1.54 -0.40
CA LEU A 97 21.49 2.74 -0.65
C LEU A 97 22.35 3.95 -1.06
N GLU A 98 23.52 4.12 -0.43
CA GLU A 98 24.47 5.19 -0.78
C GLU A 98 25.02 4.98 -2.20
N ALA A 99 25.48 3.76 -2.53
CA ALA A 99 25.95 3.43 -3.86
C ALA A 99 24.87 3.61 -4.94
N GLU A 100 23.61 3.26 -4.64
CA GLU A 100 22.50 3.48 -5.57
C GLU A 100 22.17 4.98 -5.73
N SER A 101 22.32 5.77 -4.68
CA SER A 101 22.13 7.22 -4.75
C SER A 101 23.13 7.87 -5.72
N GLU A 102 24.41 7.49 -5.63
CA GLU A 102 25.45 7.95 -6.56
C GLU A 102 25.19 7.48 -8.00
N ARG A 103 24.88 6.19 -8.17
CA ARG A 103 24.57 5.58 -9.47
C ARG A 103 23.39 6.28 -10.15
N SER A 104 22.31 6.54 -9.42
CA SER A 104 21.09 7.15 -9.99
C SER A 104 21.33 8.58 -10.47
N LEU A 105 22.12 9.37 -9.74
CA LEU A 105 22.50 10.73 -10.15
C LEU A 105 23.44 10.72 -11.37
N ALA A 106 24.41 9.79 -11.41
CA ALA A 106 25.27 9.64 -12.59
C ALA A 106 24.45 9.24 -13.83
N ALA A 107 23.56 8.26 -13.69
CA ALA A 107 22.67 7.83 -14.77
C ALA A 107 21.74 8.96 -15.24
N GLN A 108 21.23 9.78 -14.31
CA GLN A 108 20.45 10.97 -14.66
C GLN A 108 21.27 11.93 -15.52
N HIS A 109 22.48 12.29 -15.11
CA HIS A 109 23.33 13.21 -15.87
C HIS A 109 23.72 12.63 -17.24
N GLU A 110 23.99 11.33 -17.34
CA GLU A 110 24.28 10.67 -18.60
C GLU A 110 23.08 10.74 -19.57
N LEU A 111 21.86 10.54 -19.07
CA LEU A 111 20.64 10.68 -19.86
C LEU A 111 20.44 12.12 -20.33
N GLU A 112 20.53 13.09 -19.41
CA GLU A 112 20.37 14.52 -19.73
C GLU A 112 21.44 15.02 -20.70
N ALA A 113 22.66 14.48 -20.65
CA ALA A 113 23.73 14.80 -21.59
C ALA A 113 23.57 14.12 -22.96
N ALA A 114 22.85 12.99 -23.01
CA ALA A 114 22.56 12.25 -24.23
C ALA A 114 21.28 12.72 -24.94
N ASP A 115 20.52 13.64 -24.34
CA ASP A 115 19.33 14.21 -24.96
C ASP A 115 19.67 14.89 -26.29
N SER A 116 18.99 14.42 -27.34
CA SER A 116 19.17 14.90 -28.72
C SER A 116 17.95 15.64 -29.25
N LEU A 117 16.86 15.64 -28.50
CA LEU A 117 15.60 16.30 -28.80
C LEU A 117 15.25 17.25 -27.65
N ASP A 118 14.72 18.43 -27.98
CA ASP A 118 14.09 19.24 -26.96
C ASP A 118 12.83 18.56 -26.41
N PHE A 119 12.41 18.98 -25.22
CA PHE A 119 11.28 18.38 -24.51
C PHE A 119 9.97 18.41 -25.31
N ALA A 120 9.70 19.48 -26.08
CA ALA A 120 8.46 19.60 -26.84
C ALA A 120 8.44 18.62 -28.02
N SER A 121 9.58 18.49 -28.71
CA SER A 121 9.77 17.54 -29.81
C SER A 121 9.67 16.09 -29.33
N TYR A 122 10.27 15.78 -28.18
CA TYR A 122 10.12 14.48 -27.53
C TYR A 122 8.65 14.19 -27.19
N LEU A 123 7.94 15.16 -26.60
CA LEU A 123 6.54 14.99 -26.18
C LEU A 123 5.60 14.76 -27.37
N ALA A 124 5.81 15.49 -28.48
CA ALA A 124 5.04 15.29 -29.70
C ALA A 124 5.26 13.87 -30.27
N ALA A 125 6.52 13.44 -30.39
CA ALA A 125 6.86 12.10 -30.87
C ALA A 125 6.32 11.00 -29.95
N TYR A 126 6.33 11.20 -28.64
CA TYR A 126 5.76 10.27 -27.67
C TYR A 126 4.24 10.09 -27.87
N TYR A 127 3.47 11.17 -28.07
CA TYR A 127 2.03 11.07 -28.30
C TYR A 127 1.68 10.50 -29.69
N ASP A 128 2.49 10.79 -30.71
CA ASP A 128 2.30 10.22 -32.05
C ASP A 128 2.42 8.68 -32.05
N GLN A 129 3.21 8.08 -31.14
CA GLN A 129 3.27 6.62 -30.96
C GLN A 129 1.91 6.01 -30.58
N TYR A 130 1.05 6.76 -29.90
CA TYR A 130 -0.28 6.31 -29.47
C TYR A 130 -1.40 6.72 -30.44
N ALA A 131 -1.13 7.61 -31.40
CA ALA A 131 -2.12 8.04 -32.39
C ALA A 131 -2.47 6.94 -33.42
N ALA A 132 -1.65 5.89 -33.51
CA ALA A 132 -1.84 4.74 -34.40
C ALA A 132 -2.55 3.54 -33.73
N LEU A 133 -2.95 3.65 -32.46
CA LEU A 133 -3.76 2.68 -31.71
C LEU A 133 -5.24 3.11 -31.69
#